data_AF-A0A848LZS9-F1
#
_entry.id   AF-A0A848LZS9-F1
#
_cell.length_a   1.000
_cell.length_b   1.000
_cell.length_c   1.000
_cell.angle_alpha   90.00
_cell.angle_beta   90.00
_cell.angle_gamma   90.00
#
_symmetry.space_group_name_H-M   'P 1'
#
loop_
_entity.id
_entity.type
_entity.pdbx_description
1 polymer ?
#
loop_
_entity_poly.entity_id
_entity_poly.type
_entity_poly.pdbx_seq_one_letter_code
_entity_poly.pdbx_strand_id
1 'polypeptide(L)'
;MKRLASGLRALVAQTLGERGTPIPVTLTGAEVNWFVEATVGARTCRVQVFQYLDGPIKYSADFIEAGHSVARGEDLSQDEVARACAAWLLDAVPREGLHQRFPFVDRSKRRLDALRPVLDAALERRGSPLRGRREHGLSSEALWVERDARTCQLTWPPEGEQLHCSFRHRRRSLATVETRDTEALVSAMLRWIDGGARPSELRAEYPFVRLEPYALAHEEGRFAEWRWEESLKQARAAMESRVSSPLVPHLELLERLHALPSARRFYFFTSLWTLKFSRCPDYSSSTTGLPFIIPHLETGPGSESSRVSRRFIAHCGGRTYEGDAAGVCRFVEWVFDAEVDSLFDGNLEDALMEDVDRALAASGSSLRCRRHRDGRVSGLVVEHGGRTCRLTADEPPGVTLGAVVHYYEGPLAEGHVARERFRDVASLVPALRDWLGEAPRS
;
A
#
# COMPACT_ATOMS: atom_id res chain seq x y z
N MET A 1 15.00 -17.87 6.06
CA MET A 1 13.85 -18.09 5.15
C MET A 1 14.02 -19.28 4.20
N LYS A 2 15.01 -19.31 3.30
CA LYS A 2 15.19 -20.42 2.32
C LYS A 2 15.08 -21.83 2.93
N ARG A 3 15.77 -22.09 4.04
CA ARG A 3 15.72 -23.41 4.74
C ARG A 3 14.31 -23.80 5.16
N LEU A 4 13.52 -22.86 5.67
CA LEU A 4 12.13 -23.08 6.09
C LEU A 4 11.25 -23.39 4.86
N ALA A 5 11.41 -22.63 3.78
CA ALA A 5 10.70 -22.89 2.54
C ALA A 5 11.08 -24.24 1.90
N SER A 6 12.35 -24.67 2.00
CA SER A 6 12.74 -26.03 1.61
C SER A 6 12.06 -27.11 2.45
N GLY A 7 11.91 -26.89 3.76
CA GLY A 7 11.18 -27.80 4.65
C GLY A 7 9.70 -27.91 4.25
N LEU A 8 9.05 -26.77 3.99
CA LEU A 8 7.68 -26.73 3.45
C LEU A 8 7.58 -27.46 2.11
N ARG A 9 8.53 -27.23 1.18
CA ARG A 9 8.55 -27.91 -0.13
C ARG A 9 8.58 -29.43 0.03
N ALA A 10 9.44 -29.94 0.92
CA ALA A 10 9.57 -31.36 1.18
C ALA A 10 8.26 -31.94 1.75
N LEU A 11 7.65 -31.23 2.71
CA LEU A 11 6.38 -31.64 3.30
C LEU A 11 5.24 -31.65 2.26
N VAL A 12 5.08 -30.58 1.48
CA VAL A 12 4.06 -30.53 0.41
C VAL A 12 4.28 -31.64 -0.60
N ALA A 13 5.52 -31.88 -1.04
CA ALA A 13 5.84 -32.97 -1.95
C ALA A 13 5.51 -34.34 -1.36
N GLN A 14 5.81 -34.56 -0.07
CA GLN A 14 5.45 -35.79 0.63
C GLN A 14 3.92 -35.97 0.71
N THR A 15 3.18 -34.96 1.18
CA THR A 15 1.72 -35.02 1.31
C THR A 15 1.03 -35.25 -0.03
N LEU A 16 1.56 -34.69 -1.12
CA LEU A 16 1.05 -34.92 -2.47
C LEU A 16 1.43 -36.33 -2.99
N GLY A 17 2.65 -36.79 -2.73
CA GLY A 17 3.16 -38.09 -3.19
C GLY A 17 2.54 -39.30 -2.49
N GLU A 18 2.15 -39.17 -1.22
CA GLU A 18 1.43 -40.22 -0.47
C GLU A 18 0.07 -40.60 -1.10
N ARG A 19 -0.46 -39.78 -2.01
CA ARG A 19 -1.80 -39.92 -2.58
C ARG A 19 -1.84 -40.24 -4.09
N GLY A 20 -0.70 -40.47 -4.75
CA GLY A 20 -0.68 -40.90 -6.15
C GLY A 20 0.48 -40.37 -6.98
N THR A 21 0.18 -39.92 -8.20
CA THR A 21 1.19 -39.49 -9.19
C THR A 21 2.07 -38.37 -8.62
N PRO A 22 3.41 -38.46 -8.76
CA PRO A 22 4.31 -37.42 -8.29
C PRO A 22 3.98 -36.06 -8.90
N ILE A 23 3.55 -35.10 -8.09
CA ILE A 23 3.34 -33.71 -8.51
C ILE A 23 4.64 -32.94 -8.29
N PRO A 24 5.21 -32.29 -9.33
CA PRO A 24 6.37 -31.43 -9.16
C PRO A 24 6.06 -30.26 -8.22
N VAL A 25 6.88 -30.09 -7.19
CA VAL A 25 6.81 -28.96 -6.26
C VAL A 25 8.06 -28.10 -6.46
N THR A 26 7.86 -26.85 -6.86
CA THR A 26 8.96 -25.91 -7.12
C THR A 26 9.18 -25.00 -5.92
N LEU A 27 10.41 -24.49 -5.81
CA LEU A 27 10.79 -23.47 -4.83
C LEU A 27 11.38 -22.30 -5.59
N THR A 28 10.71 -21.16 -5.54
CA THR A 28 11.12 -19.93 -6.22
C THR A 28 11.26 -18.78 -5.22
N GLY A 29 12.01 -17.74 -5.58
CA GLY A 29 12.16 -16.55 -4.75
C GLY A 29 13.60 -16.18 -4.43
N ALA A 30 13.75 -15.13 -3.62
CA ALA A 30 15.02 -14.55 -3.21
C ALA A 30 14.90 -13.90 -1.82
N GLU A 31 16.02 -13.84 -1.09
CA GLU A 31 16.12 -13.18 0.22
C GLU A 31 15.06 -13.63 1.23
N VAL A 32 14.12 -12.76 1.57
CA VAL A 32 13.02 -12.99 2.53
C VAL A 32 11.73 -13.47 1.86
N ASN A 33 11.67 -13.46 0.52
CA ASN A 33 10.48 -13.82 -0.26
C ASN A 33 10.71 -15.17 -0.95
N TRP A 34 10.37 -16.26 -0.27
CA TRP A 34 10.40 -17.62 -0.83
C TRP A 34 9.00 -18.19 -0.99
N PHE A 35 8.75 -18.83 -2.12
CA PHE A 35 7.48 -19.43 -2.50
C PHE A 35 7.64 -20.91 -2.82
N VAL A 36 6.74 -21.72 -2.27
CA VAL A 36 6.57 -23.13 -2.64
C VAL A 36 5.35 -23.21 -3.55
N GLU A 37 5.49 -23.79 -4.73
CA GLU A 37 4.42 -23.83 -5.73
C GLU A 37 4.23 -25.23 -6.29
N ALA A 38 2.97 -25.66 -6.44
CA ALA A 38 2.58 -26.91 -7.05
C ALA A 38 1.31 -26.70 -7.90
N THR A 39 1.25 -27.37 -9.06
CA THR A 39 0.18 -27.19 -10.06
C THR A 39 -0.33 -28.54 -10.56
N VAL A 40 -1.66 -28.68 -10.66
CA VAL A 40 -2.36 -29.83 -11.24
C VAL A 40 -3.50 -29.31 -12.13
N GLY A 41 -3.39 -29.53 -13.45
CA GLY A 41 -4.34 -28.99 -14.42
C GLY A 41 -4.42 -27.46 -14.33
N ALA A 42 -5.62 -26.92 -14.13
CA ALA A 42 -5.85 -25.48 -13.98
C ALA A 42 -5.61 -24.95 -12.56
N ARG A 43 -5.31 -25.82 -11.59
CA ARG A 43 -5.19 -25.45 -10.18
C ARG A 43 -3.75 -25.34 -9.73
N THR A 44 -3.45 -24.28 -9.00
CA THR A 44 -2.14 -24.02 -8.40
C THR A 44 -2.31 -23.71 -6.91
N CYS A 45 -1.42 -24.26 -6.08
CA CYS A 45 -1.22 -23.81 -4.70
C CYS A 45 0.13 -23.07 -4.66
N ARG A 46 0.12 -21.82 -4.20
CA ARG A 46 1.35 -21.03 -4.00
C ARG A 46 1.44 -20.62 -2.54
N VAL A 47 2.49 -21.04 -1.84
CA VAL A 47 2.67 -20.78 -0.42
C VAL A 47 3.91 -19.92 -0.19
N GLN A 48 3.73 -18.73 0.38
CA GLN A 48 4.83 -17.88 0.85
C GLN A 48 5.17 -18.21 2.30
N VAL A 49 6.45 -18.37 2.59
CA VAL A 49 6.96 -18.44 3.96
C VAL A 49 7.54 -17.08 4.33
N PHE A 50 7.05 -16.48 5.41
CA PHE A 50 7.54 -15.18 5.87
C PHE A 50 7.54 -15.11 7.40
N GLN A 51 8.28 -14.15 7.94
CA GLN A 51 8.36 -13.89 9.37
C GLN A 51 8.40 -12.36 9.53
N TYR A 52 7.49 -11.81 10.32
CA TYR A 52 7.59 -10.40 10.72
C TYR A 52 8.74 -10.22 11.72
N LEU A 53 9.24 -8.99 11.86
CA LEU A 53 10.23 -8.68 12.89
C LEU A 53 9.69 -9.12 14.25
N ASP A 54 10.42 -10.02 14.92
CA ASP A 54 10.06 -10.63 16.21
C ASP A 54 8.76 -11.46 16.24
N GLY A 55 8.18 -11.76 15.08
CA GLY A 55 6.96 -12.57 14.95
C GLY A 55 7.23 -14.07 14.77
N PRO A 56 6.19 -14.92 14.93
CA PRO A 56 6.28 -16.32 14.54
C PRO A 56 6.43 -16.46 13.02
N ILE A 57 6.94 -17.60 12.57
CA ILE A 57 6.96 -17.97 11.14
C ILE A 57 5.51 -18.20 10.69
N LYS A 58 5.15 -17.62 9.55
CA LYS A 58 3.83 -17.72 8.94
C LYS A 58 3.90 -18.33 7.55
N TYR A 59 2.83 -19.00 7.19
CA TYR A 59 2.62 -19.64 5.90
C TYR A 59 1.38 -19.04 5.24
N SER A 60 1.57 -18.20 4.21
CA SER A 60 0.47 -17.62 3.44
C SER A 60 0.23 -18.45 2.18
N ALA A 61 -0.91 -19.11 2.10
CA ALA A 61 -1.32 -19.92 0.95
C ALA A 61 -2.27 -19.13 0.04
N ASP A 62 -1.98 -19.14 -1.26
CA ASP A 62 -2.85 -18.65 -2.33
C ASP A 62 -3.31 -19.84 -3.18
N PHE A 63 -4.63 -20.02 -3.26
CA PHE A 63 -5.28 -21.08 -4.03
C PHE A 63 -5.77 -20.49 -5.35
N ILE A 64 -5.17 -20.92 -6.45
CA ILE A 64 -5.33 -20.31 -7.77
C ILE A 64 -6.01 -21.32 -8.70
N GLU A 65 -7.01 -20.89 -9.47
CA GLU A 65 -7.66 -21.67 -10.53
C GLU A 65 -7.69 -20.85 -11.82
N ALA A 66 -7.24 -21.44 -12.92
CA ALA A 66 -7.16 -20.79 -14.23
C ALA A 66 -6.42 -19.42 -14.20
N GLY A 67 -5.41 -19.30 -13.34
CA GLY A 67 -4.62 -18.06 -13.17
C GLY A 67 -5.23 -17.02 -12.24
N HIS A 68 -6.42 -17.27 -11.66
CA HIS A 68 -7.09 -16.36 -10.74
C HIS A 68 -7.01 -16.87 -9.30
N SER A 69 -6.69 -15.97 -8.36
CA SER A 69 -6.74 -16.28 -6.92
C SER A 69 -8.20 -16.47 -6.48
N VAL A 70 -8.54 -17.69 -6.04
CA VAL A 70 -9.88 -18.10 -5.62
C VAL A 70 -10.07 -17.95 -4.12
N ALA A 71 -9.03 -18.25 -3.35
CA ALA A 71 -9.01 -18.16 -1.89
C ALA A 71 -7.58 -17.92 -1.38
N ARG A 72 -7.47 -17.32 -0.20
CA ARG A 72 -6.17 -17.13 0.48
C ARG A 72 -6.28 -17.47 1.95
N GLY A 73 -5.17 -17.79 2.59
CA GLY A 73 -5.17 -18.01 4.03
C GLY A 73 -3.78 -17.95 4.64
N GLU A 74 -3.71 -17.60 5.92
CA GLU A 74 -2.47 -17.58 6.69
C GLU A 74 -2.60 -18.49 7.91
N ASP A 75 -1.62 -19.36 8.12
CA ASP A 75 -1.54 -20.22 9.29
C ASP A 75 -0.11 -20.31 9.84
N LEU A 76 0.02 -20.74 11.09
CA LEU A 76 1.29 -21.03 11.76
C LEU A 76 1.73 -22.48 11.55
N SER A 77 0.78 -23.37 11.22
CA SER A 77 1.03 -24.79 11.02
C SER A 77 1.39 -25.10 9.57
N GLN A 78 2.63 -25.55 9.37
CA GLN A 78 3.10 -26.04 8.08
C GLN A 78 2.25 -27.25 7.59
N ASP A 79 1.83 -28.12 8.51
CA ASP A 79 1.07 -29.32 8.22
C ASP A 79 -0.36 -29.02 7.76
N GLU A 80 -1.03 -28.04 8.39
CA GLU A 80 -2.36 -27.60 7.96
C GLU A 80 -2.32 -27.02 6.55
N VAL A 81 -1.30 -26.21 6.25
CA VAL A 81 -1.14 -25.63 4.91
C VAL A 81 -0.84 -26.71 3.86
N ALA A 82 0.02 -27.69 4.17
CA ALA A 82 0.28 -28.81 3.26
C ALA A 82 -0.99 -29.65 3.01
N ARG A 83 -1.79 -29.92 4.04
CA ARG A 83 -3.10 -30.59 3.91
C ARG A 83 -4.07 -29.79 3.05
N ALA A 84 -4.11 -28.47 3.22
CA ALA A 84 -4.97 -27.60 2.40
C ALA A 84 -4.55 -27.60 0.93
N CYS A 85 -3.25 -27.54 0.63
CA CYS A 85 -2.76 -27.68 -0.74
C CYS A 85 -3.14 -29.05 -1.34
N ALA A 86 -3.02 -30.15 -0.59
CA ALA A 86 -3.41 -31.47 -1.07
C ALA A 86 -4.93 -31.56 -1.33
N ALA A 87 -5.76 -31.04 -0.44
CA ALA A 87 -7.21 -30.97 -0.64
C ALA A 87 -7.59 -30.15 -1.89
N TRP A 88 -6.90 -29.03 -2.13
CA TRP A 88 -7.11 -28.18 -3.30
C TRP A 88 -6.70 -28.85 -4.61
N LEU A 89 -5.50 -29.43 -4.65
CA LEU A 89 -4.86 -29.95 -5.87
C LEU A 89 -5.30 -31.38 -6.23
N LEU A 90 -5.42 -32.27 -5.25
CA LEU A 90 -5.69 -33.69 -5.48
C LEU A 90 -7.17 -34.03 -5.35
N ASP A 91 -7.78 -33.59 -4.25
CA ASP A 91 -9.18 -33.92 -3.94
C ASP A 91 -10.16 -33.01 -4.70
N ALA A 92 -9.62 -32.07 -5.50
CA ALA A 92 -10.35 -31.04 -6.22
C ALA A 92 -11.40 -30.30 -5.36
N VAL A 93 -11.14 -30.11 -4.06
CA VAL A 93 -12.10 -29.50 -3.12
C VAL A 93 -12.39 -28.06 -3.56
N PRO A 94 -13.67 -27.68 -3.76
CA PRO A 94 -14.03 -26.31 -4.11
C PRO A 94 -13.79 -25.37 -2.92
N ARG A 95 -13.78 -24.06 -3.18
CA ARG A 95 -13.53 -23.02 -2.17
C ARG A 95 -14.35 -23.21 -0.89
N GLU A 96 -15.65 -23.47 -1.02
CA GLU A 96 -16.56 -23.63 0.10
C GLU A 96 -16.18 -24.86 0.95
N GLY A 97 -15.70 -25.93 0.30
CA GLY A 97 -15.17 -27.11 1.00
C GLY A 97 -13.85 -26.82 1.71
N LEU A 98 -12.99 -25.95 1.16
CA LEU A 98 -11.79 -25.48 1.85
C LEU A 98 -12.15 -24.68 3.10
N HIS A 99 -13.15 -23.79 3.04
CA HIS A 99 -13.60 -23.00 4.20
C HIS A 99 -14.09 -23.87 5.35
N GLN A 100 -14.73 -25.00 5.05
CA GLN A 100 -15.22 -25.96 6.05
C GLN A 100 -14.10 -26.76 6.70
N ARG A 101 -13.11 -27.19 5.91
CA ARG A 101 -12.02 -28.05 6.38
C ARG A 101 -10.87 -27.28 7.02
N PHE A 102 -10.63 -26.05 6.58
CA PHE A 102 -9.44 -25.27 6.94
C PHE A 102 -9.86 -23.87 7.42
N PRO A 103 -10.01 -23.66 8.76
CA PRO A 103 -10.52 -22.40 9.32
C PRO A 103 -9.67 -21.16 9.02
N PHE A 104 -8.43 -21.32 8.56
CA PHE A 104 -7.55 -20.22 8.18
C PHE A 104 -7.85 -19.67 6.78
N VAL A 105 -8.48 -20.47 5.91
CA VAL A 105 -8.84 -20.05 4.55
C VAL A 105 -9.94 -18.99 4.60
N ASP A 106 -9.65 -17.87 3.96
CA ASP A 106 -10.42 -16.62 3.91
C ASP A 106 -10.91 -16.17 5.29
N ARG A 107 -10.17 -16.48 6.38
CA ARG A 107 -10.64 -16.25 7.76
C ARG A 107 -11.07 -14.79 7.97
N SER A 108 -10.19 -13.84 7.65
CA SER A 108 -10.48 -12.42 7.83
C SER A 108 -11.62 -11.95 6.92
N LYS A 109 -11.65 -12.41 5.66
CA LYS A 109 -12.74 -12.11 4.71
C LYS A 109 -14.08 -12.58 5.24
N ARG A 110 -14.22 -13.86 5.62
CA ARG A 110 -15.46 -14.44 6.15
C ARG A 110 -15.92 -13.74 7.44
N ARG A 111 -14.99 -13.39 8.32
CA ARG A 111 -15.32 -12.65 9.56
C ARG A 111 -15.81 -11.23 9.26
N LEU A 112 -15.18 -10.52 8.33
CA LEU A 112 -15.63 -9.18 7.93
C LEU A 112 -16.97 -9.23 7.19
N ASP A 113 -17.21 -10.27 6.37
CA ASP A 113 -18.48 -10.46 5.67
C ASP A 113 -19.62 -10.76 6.66
N ALA A 114 -19.36 -11.54 7.71
CA ALA A 114 -20.31 -11.77 8.79
C ALA A 114 -20.53 -10.53 9.69
N LEU A 115 -19.49 -9.72 9.91
CA LEU A 115 -19.55 -8.50 10.72
C LEU A 115 -20.35 -7.39 10.03
N ARG A 116 -20.22 -7.23 8.71
CA ARG A 116 -20.83 -6.13 7.96
C ARG A 116 -22.34 -5.95 8.23
N PRO A 117 -23.21 -6.96 8.10
CA PRO A 117 -24.64 -6.76 8.37
C PRO A 117 -24.93 -6.42 9.84
N VAL A 118 -24.13 -6.93 10.79
CA VAL A 118 -24.25 -6.58 12.21
C VAL A 118 -23.88 -5.11 12.44
N LEU A 119 -22.80 -4.66 11.83
CA LEU A 119 -22.34 -3.28 11.87
C LEU A 119 -23.37 -2.33 11.24
N ASP A 120 -23.87 -2.66 10.05
CA ASP A 120 -24.85 -1.86 9.31
C ASP A 120 -26.15 -1.72 10.10
N ALA A 121 -26.65 -2.81 10.70
CA ALA A 121 -27.83 -2.77 11.55
C ALA A 121 -27.62 -1.92 12.82
N ALA A 122 -26.44 -1.96 13.43
CA ALA A 122 -26.11 -1.15 14.59
C ALA A 122 -26.01 0.35 14.25
N LEU A 123 -25.44 0.70 13.09
CA LEU A 123 -25.42 2.07 12.57
C LEU A 123 -26.85 2.58 12.29
N GLU A 124 -27.68 1.73 11.68
CA GLU A 124 -29.08 2.05 11.36
C GLU A 124 -29.94 2.27 12.61
N ARG A 125 -29.79 1.43 13.65
CA ARG A 125 -30.48 1.63 14.94
C ARG A 125 -30.21 2.98 15.58
N ARG A 126 -29.08 3.62 15.24
CA ARG A 126 -28.68 4.94 15.73
C ARG A 126 -29.02 6.07 14.76
N GLY A 127 -29.80 5.78 13.71
CA GLY A 127 -30.23 6.75 12.71
C GLY A 127 -29.11 7.22 11.76
N SER A 128 -27.96 6.54 11.72
CA SER A 128 -26.87 6.93 10.83
C SER A 128 -27.07 6.36 9.42
N PRO A 129 -26.89 7.16 8.36
CA PRO A 129 -26.93 6.68 6.98
C PRO A 129 -25.64 5.96 6.56
N LEU A 130 -24.61 5.93 7.42
CA LEU A 130 -23.33 5.29 7.11
C LEU A 130 -23.49 3.78 6.95
N ARG A 131 -22.69 3.19 6.05
CA ARG A 131 -22.66 1.74 5.78
C ARG A 131 -21.23 1.26 5.63
N GLY A 132 -21.00 0.01 6.00
CA GLY A 132 -19.76 -0.70 5.78
C GLY A 132 -19.55 -1.02 4.30
N ARG A 133 -18.43 -0.56 3.74
CA ARG A 133 -17.95 -0.88 2.40
C ARG A 133 -16.78 -1.85 2.49
N ARG A 134 -16.88 -2.99 1.81
CA ARG A 134 -15.75 -3.94 1.70
C ARG A 134 -14.75 -3.43 0.66
N GLU A 135 -13.48 -3.57 1.00
CA GLU A 135 -12.38 -3.36 0.06
C GLU A 135 -11.55 -4.65 -0.01
N HIS A 136 -11.38 -5.16 -1.22
CA HIS A 136 -10.54 -6.32 -1.52
C HIS A 136 -9.19 -5.82 -2.03
N GLY A 137 -8.25 -5.61 -1.11
CA GLY A 137 -6.90 -5.20 -1.44
C GLY A 137 -5.96 -6.39 -1.62
N LEU A 138 -4.85 -6.19 -2.34
CA LEU A 138 -3.81 -7.22 -2.56
C LEU A 138 -3.23 -7.81 -1.27
N SER A 139 -3.22 -7.05 -0.17
CA SER A 139 -2.53 -7.44 1.07
C SER A 139 -3.36 -7.36 2.35
N SER A 140 -4.60 -6.86 2.30
CA SER A 140 -5.45 -6.83 3.49
C SER A 140 -6.93 -6.72 3.14
N GLU A 141 -7.71 -7.63 3.67
CA GLU A 141 -9.17 -7.52 3.72
C GLU A 141 -9.56 -6.49 4.78
N ALA A 142 -10.38 -5.51 4.39
CA ALA A 142 -10.88 -4.50 5.32
C ALA A 142 -12.36 -4.19 5.07
N LEU A 143 -13.02 -3.72 6.12
CA LEU A 143 -14.34 -3.08 6.06
C LEU A 143 -14.16 -1.61 6.43
N TRP A 144 -14.68 -0.71 5.60
CA TRP A 144 -14.53 0.72 5.76
C TRP A 144 -15.88 1.36 6.07
N VAL A 145 -15.89 2.30 7.01
CA VAL A 145 -16.99 3.24 7.20
C VAL A 145 -16.40 4.63 7.12
N GLU A 146 -16.90 5.47 6.22
CA GLU A 146 -16.28 6.74 5.89
C GLU A 146 -17.29 7.84 5.58
N ARG A 147 -16.92 9.07 5.94
CA ARG A 147 -17.53 10.31 5.45
C ARG A 147 -16.43 11.37 5.36
N ASP A 148 -16.36 12.04 4.22
CA ASP A 148 -15.37 13.09 3.96
C ASP A 148 -13.93 12.64 4.27
N ALA A 149 -13.25 13.35 5.16
CA ALA A 149 -11.89 13.07 5.57
C ALA A 149 -11.77 12.02 6.70
N ARG A 150 -12.88 11.55 7.27
CA ARG A 150 -12.86 10.68 8.46
C ARG A 150 -13.30 9.28 8.11
N THR A 151 -12.44 8.32 8.41
CA THR A 151 -12.69 6.91 8.10
C THR A 151 -12.41 6.04 9.31
N CYS A 152 -13.17 4.95 9.43
CA CYS A 152 -12.90 3.84 10.32
C CYS A 152 -12.56 2.64 9.45
N GLN A 153 -11.36 2.10 9.61
CA GLN A 153 -10.93 0.89 8.93
C GLN A 153 -10.96 -0.27 9.92
N LEU A 154 -11.85 -1.22 9.66
CA LEU A 154 -11.99 -2.44 10.43
C LEU A 154 -11.22 -3.56 9.74
N THR A 155 -10.35 -4.23 10.49
CA THR A 155 -9.59 -5.39 10.03
C THR A 155 -9.72 -6.51 11.06
N TRP A 156 -9.53 -7.74 10.59
CA TRP A 156 -9.43 -8.89 11.47
C TRP A 156 -8.03 -9.49 11.37
N PRO A 157 -7.17 -9.28 12.37
CA PRO A 157 -5.83 -9.88 12.37
C PRO A 157 -5.93 -11.41 12.25
N PRO A 158 -5.07 -12.08 11.46
CA PRO A 158 -5.14 -13.54 11.27
C PRO A 158 -5.13 -14.35 12.58
N GLU A 159 -4.39 -13.86 13.57
CA GLU A 159 -4.19 -14.45 14.90
C GLU A 159 -5.11 -13.85 15.98
N GLY A 160 -5.87 -12.81 15.64
CA GLY A 160 -6.69 -12.07 16.58
C GLY A 160 -8.08 -12.69 16.78
N GLU A 161 -8.53 -12.76 18.02
CA GLU A 161 -9.95 -12.99 18.34
C GLU A 161 -10.75 -11.68 18.40
N GLN A 162 -10.06 -10.55 18.37
CA GLN A 162 -10.67 -9.23 18.50
C GLN A 162 -10.70 -8.51 17.17
N LEU A 163 -11.76 -7.74 16.98
CA LEU A 163 -11.92 -6.83 15.87
C LEU A 163 -10.97 -5.65 16.10
N HIS A 164 -10.11 -5.39 15.12
CA HIS A 164 -9.25 -4.22 15.14
C HIS A 164 -9.92 -3.11 14.33
N CYS A 165 -10.03 -1.91 14.89
CA CYS A 165 -10.51 -0.73 14.20
C CYS A 165 -9.48 0.40 14.31
N SER A 166 -9.08 0.98 13.18
CA SER A 166 -8.30 2.21 13.16
C SER A 166 -9.18 3.41 12.79
N PHE A 167 -9.14 4.45 13.62
CA PHE A 167 -9.77 5.75 13.39
C PHE A 167 -8.80 6.62 12.62
N ARG A 168 -9.17 6.99 11.41
CA ARG A 168 -8.29 7.68 10.48
C ARG A 168 -8.84 9.04 10.10
N HIS A 169 -7.97 10.04 10.09
CA HIS A 169 -8.23 11.33 9.50
C HIS A 169 -7.32 11.48 8.29
N ARG A 170 -7.92 11.74 7.14
CA ARG A 170 -7.27 11.79 5.84
C ARG A 170 -6.27 10.63 5.67
N ARG A 171 -6.76 9.40 5.78
CA ARG A 171 -5.95 8.16 5.66
C ARG A 171 -4.87 7.94 6.72
N ARG A 172 -4.60 8.84 7.66
CA ARG A 172 -3.67 8.61 8.76
C ARG A 172 -4.40 8.00 9.95
N SER A 173 -3.94 6.84 10.44
CA SER A 173 -4.43 6.28 11.71
C SER A 173 -4.05 7.24 12.85
N LEU A 174 -5.01 7.65 13.67
CA LEU A 174 -4.75 8.50 14.85
C LEU A 174 -5.10 7.78 16.14
N ALA A 175 -5.98 6.79 16.05
CA ALA A 175 -6.30 5.95 17.19
C ALA A 175 -6.67 4.55 16.70
N THR A 176 -6.49 3.57 17.57
CA THR A 176 -6.87 2.18 17.32
C THR A 176 -7.68 1.63 18.48
N VAL A 177 -8.48 0.62 18.18
CA VAL A 177 -9.28 -0.13 19.12
C VAL A 177 -9.15 -1.61 18.82
N GLU A 178 -9.08 -2.40 19.89
CA GLU A 178 -9.31 -3.84 19.87
C GLU A 178 -10.48 -4.13 20.80
N THR A 179 -11.58 -4.65 20.27
CA THR A 179 -12.79 -4.93 21.06
C THR A 179 -13.60 -6.07 20.48
N ARG A 180 -14.47 -6.64 21.32
CA ARG A 180 -15.56 -7.56 20.92
C ARG A 180 -16.93 -6.89 20.99
N ASP A 181 -17.02 -5.73 21.63
CA ASP A 181 -18.26 -4.99 21.79
C ASP A 181 -18.51 -4.14 20.53
N THR A 182 -19.36 -4.65 19.64
CA THR A 182 -19.73 -3.95 18.40
C THR A 182 -20.52 -2.68 18.67
N GLU A 183 -21.33 -2.61 19.73
CA GLU A 183 -22.13 -1.42 20.04
C GLU A 183 -21.26 -0.29 20.60
N ALA A 184 -20.31 -0.61 21.48
CA ALA A 184 -19.32 0.37 21.95
C ALA A 184 -18.46 0.87 20.79
N LEU A 185 -18.04 -0.02 19.88
CA LEU A 185 -17.30 0.35 18.68
C LEU A 185 -18.11 1.29 17.79
N VAL A 186 -19.37 0.97 17.49
CA VAL A 186 -20.26 1.81 16.66
C VAL A 186 -20.46 3.19 17.29
N SER A 187 -20.58 3.26 18.63
CA SER A 187 -20.63 4.53 19.36
C SER A 187 -19.41 5.41 19.06
N ALA A 188 -18.21 4.84 19.24
CA ALA A 188 -16.95 5.52 18.98
C ALA A 188 -16.80 5.90 17.50
N MET A 189 -17.24 5.04 16.57
CA MET A 189 -17.22 5.32 15.13
C MET A 189 -18.12 6.50 14.77
N LEU A 190 -19.34 6.58 15.30
CA LEU A 190 -20.23 7.72 15.05
C LEU A 190 -19.69 8.99 15.69
N ARG A 191 -19.14 8.91 16.91
CA ARG A 191 -18.50 10.04 17.57
C ARG A 191 -17.31 10.56 16.75
N TRP A 192 -16.54 9.66 16.15
CA TRP A 192 -15.43 9.98 15.26
C TRP A 192 -15.90 10.61 13.95
N ILE A 193 -16.78 9.94 13.20
CA ILE A 193 -17.15 10.28 11.82
C ILE A 193 -18.17 11.43 11.80
N ASP A 194 -19.32 11.25 12.47
CA ASP A 194 -20.43 12.21 12.46
C ASP A 194 -20.19 13.33 13.48
N GLY A 195 -19.65 12.98 14.66
CA GLY A 195 -19.39 13.93 15.74
C GLY A 195 -18.10 14.74 15.57
N GLY A 196 -17.23 14.37 14.62
CA GLY A 196 -15.97 15.07 14.37
C GLY A 196 -15.01 15.07 15.56
N ALA A 197 -15.14 14.14 16.50
CA ALA A 197 -14.35 14.15 17.73
C ALA A 197 -12.84 14.11 17.45
N ARG A 198 -12.08 14.81 18.29
CA ARG A 198 -10.62 14.72 18.30
C ARG A 198 -10.20 13.38 18.94
N PRO A 199 -9.05 12.79 18.55
CA PRO A 199 -8.56 11.58 19.21
C PRO A 199 -8.52 11.67 20.75
N SER A 200 -8.09 12.79 21.33
CA SER A 200 -8.10 13.04 22.78
C SER A 200 -9.48 12.95 23.42
N GLU A 201 -10.49 13.55 22.80
CA GLU A 201 -11.90 13.47 23.20
C GLU A 201 -12.42 12.03 23.06
N LEU A 202 -12.08 11.36 21.96
CA LEU A 202 -12.47 9.98 21.70
C LEU A 202 -11.91 9.03 22.77
N ARG A 203 -10.65 9.19 23.18
CA ARG A 203 -10.07 8.41 24.29
C ARG A 203 -10.74 8.71 25.63
N ALA A 204 -11.07 9.97 25.89
CA ALA A 204 -11.72 10.37 27.15
C ALA A 204 -13.11 9.75 27.29
N GLU A 205 -13.87 9.68 26.20
CA GLU A 205 -15.23 9.09 26.16
C GLU A 205 -15.19 7.56 26.07
N TYR A 206 -14.20 6.99 25.39
CA TYR A 206 -14.04 5.56 25.16
C TYR A 206 -12.65 5.09 25.63
N PRO A 207 -12.47 4.70 26.91
CA PRO A 207 -11.16 4.37 27.47
C PRO A 207 -10.44 3.18 26.81
N PHE A 208 -11.15 2.36 26.04
CA PHE A 208 -10.57 1.27 25.25
C PHE A 208 -9.88 1.75 23.95
N VAL A 209 -10.04 3.03 23.60
CA VAL A 209 -9.36 3.66 22.46
C VAL A 209 -7.92 3.97 22.83
N ARG A 210 -6.99 3.45 22.03
CA ARG A 210 -5.55 3.71 22.16
C ARG A 210 -5.14 4.76 21.12
N LEU A 211 -4.49 5.83 21.57
CA LEU A 211 -3.97 6.85 20.67
C LEU A 211 -2.65 6.39 20.06
N GLU A 212 -2.47 6.69 18.79
CA GLU A 212 -1.16 6.59 18.16
C GLU A 212 -0.20 7.62 18.81
N PRO A 213 1.11 7.36 18.86
CA PRO A 213 2.08 8.25 19.51
C PRO A 213 2.07 9.70 18.99
N TYR A 214 1.59 9.91 17.76
CA TYR A 214 1.53 11.20 17.08
C TYR A 214 0.14 11.83 17.01
N ALA A 215 -0.88 11.19 17.62
CA ALA A 215 -2.26 11.65 17.51
C ALA A 215 -2.46 13.08 18.04
N LEU A 216 -1.87 13.38 19.20
CA LEU A 216 -1.99 14.70 19.83
C LEU A 216 -1.25 15.78 19.04
N ALA A 217 -0.04 15.49 18.54
CA ALA A 217 0.67 16.41 17.65
C ALA A 217 -0.14 16.71 16.39
N HIS A 218 -0.84 15.70 15.84
CA HIS A 218 -1.75 15.90 14.72
C HIS A 218 -2.95 16.78 15.08
N GLU A 219 -3.59 16.58 16.23
CA GLU A 219 -4.67 17.45 16.71
C GLU A 219 -4.27 18.91 16.83
N GLU A 220 -3.04 19.16 17.28
CA GLU A 220 -2.48 20.50 17.46
C GLU A 220 -1.96 21.12 16.15
N GLY A 221 -2.01 20.41 15.03
CA GLY A 221 -1.44 20.86 13.76
C GLY A 221 0.09 20.85 13.72
N ARG A 222 0.76 20.18 14.67
CA ARG A 222 2.22 20.08 14.81
C ARG A 222 2.79 18.72 14.40
N PHE A 223 2.09 18.01 13.52
CA PHE A 223 2.48 16.65 13.13
C PHE A 223 3.83 16.63 12.38
N ALA A 224 4.14 17.66 11.57
CA ALA A 224 5.40 17.73 10.84
C ALA A 224 6.58 17.84 11.81
N GLU A 225 6.48 18.74 12.78
CA GLU A 225 7.46 18.96 13.84
C GLU A 225 7.70 17.68 14.64
N TRP A 226 6.63 17.04 15.11
CA TRP A 226 6.72 15.76 15.82
C TRP A 226 7.43 14.70 14.97
N ARG A 227 7.13 14.63 13.67
CA ARG A 227 7.74 13.64 12.77
C ARG A 227 9.24 13.88 12.62
N TRP A 228 9.67 15.13 12.51
CA TRP A 228 11.10 15.47 12.47
C TRP A 228 11.81 15.05 13.75
N GLU A 229 11.28 15.46 14.90
CA GLU A 229 11.87 15.19 16.22
C GLU A 229 11.98 13.68 16.48
N GLU A 230 10.89 12.94 16.26
CA GLU A 230 10.86 11.49 16.49
C GLU A 230 11.77 10.73 15.51
N SER A 231 11.85 11.14 14.25
CA SER A 231 12.73 10.47 13.28
C SER A 231 14.21 10.70 13.59
N LEU A 232 14.59 11.92 14.01
CA LEU A 232 15.96 12.21 14.45
C LEU A 232 16.33 11.40 15.69
N LYS A 233 15.42 11.32 16.66
CA LYS A 233 15.59 10.47 17.84
C LYS A 233 15.78 9.00 17.46
N GLN A 234 14.93 8.45 16.58
CA GLN A 234 15.03 7.07 16.10
C GLN A 234 16.34 6.82 15.34
N ALA A 235 16.75 7.74 14.47
CA ALA A 235 17.98 7.63 13.70
C ALA A 235 19.23 7.63 14.60
N ARG A 236 19.28 8.50 15.61
CA ARG A 236 20.36 8.57 16.60
C ARG A 236 20.43 7.30 17.44
N ALA A 237 19.30 6.86 18.00
CA ALA A 237 19.23 5.64 18.80
C ALA A 237 19.65 4.39 18.01
N ALA A 238 19.23 4.29 16.74
CA ALA A 238 19.63 3.19 15.86
C ALA A 238 21.12 3.22 15.52
N MET A 239 21.70 4.41 15.29
CA MET A 239 23.14 4.58 15.08
C MET A 239 23.94 4.15 16.32
N GLU A 240 23.55 4.61 17.51
CA GLU A 240 24.19 4.26 18.78
C GLU A 240 24.13 2.76 19.08
N SER A 241 22.95 2.17 18.86
CA SER A 241 22.70 0.75 19.12
C SER A 241 23.20 -0.17 17.99
N ARG A 242 23.74 0.39 16.90
CA ARG A 242 24.14 -0.32 15.67
C ARG A 242 23.02 -1.22 15.11
N VAL A 243 21.77 -0.78 15.27
CA VAL A 243 20.60 -1.46 14.72
C VAL A 243 20.37 -0.98 13.30
N SER A 244 20.14 -1.91 12.37
CA SER A 244 19.81 -1.57 10.99
C SER A 244 18.53 -0.74 10.95
N SER A 245 18.63 0.47 10.41
CA SER A 245 17.49 1.38 10.24
C SER A 245 17.63 2.15 8.94
N PRO A 246 16.54 2.30 8.15
CA PRO A 246 16.55 3.07 6.93
C PRO A 246 16.83 4.56 7.15
N LEU A 247 16.70 5.07 8.38
CA LEU A 247 16.97 6.46 8.72
C LEU A 247 18.46 6.75 8.97
N VAL A 248 19.24 5.73 9.38
CA VAL A 248 20.65 5.91 9.74
C VAL A 248 21.49 6.49 8.59
N PRO A 249 21.36 6.02 7.34
CA PRO A 249 22.07 6.63 6.20
C PRO A 249 21.69 8.09 5.93
N HIS A 250 20.57 8.57 6.46
CA HIS A 250 20.07 9.94 6.28
C HIS A 250 20.33 10.84 7.49
N LEU A 251 20.97 10.36 8.56
CA LEU A 251 21.04 11.10 9.82
C LEU A 251 21.62 12.51 9.65
N GLU A 252 22.78 12.66 9.00
CA GLU A 252 23.39 13.98 8.76
C GLU A 252 22.46 14.90 7.95
N LEU A 253 21.81 14.33 6.92
CA LEU A 253 20.88 15.05 6.06
C LEU A 253 19.64 15.51 6.85
N LEU A 254 19.07 14.64 7.68
CA LEU A 254 17.91 14.95 8.52
C LEU A 254 18.23 16.08 9.51
N GLU A 255 19.43 16.08 10.11
CA GLU A 255 19.84 17.14 11.04
C GLU A 255 19.95 18.50 10.37
N ARG A 256 20.52 18.53 9.15
CA ARG A 256 20.64 19.75 8.36
C ARG A 256 19.28 20.23 7.86
N LEU A 257 18.46 19.36 7.28
CA LEU A 257 17.13 19.71 6.77
C LEU A 257 16.20 20.18 7.91
N HIS A 258 16.28 19.57 9.08
CA HIS A 258 15.49 20.01 10.24
C HIS A 258 15.81 21.45 10.68
N ALA A 259 17.03 21.93 10.43
CA ALA A 259 17.40 23.32 10.73
C ALA A 259 16.84 24.33 9.70
N LEU A 260 16.33 23.88 8.55
CA LEU A 260 15.81 24.74 7.49
C LEU A 260 14.30 25.01 7.69
N PRO A 261 13.87 26.28 7.83
CA PRO A 261 12.45 26.60 7.96
C PRO A 261 11.60 26.11 6.77
N SER A 262 12.14 26.17 5.56
CA SER A 262 11.46 25.73 4.33
C SER A 262 11.18 24.22 4.32
N ALA A 263 12.14 23.40 4.78
CA ALA A 263 11.98 21.95 4.87
C ALA A 263 11.02 21.53 6.00
N ARG A 264 10.98 22.26 7.13
CA ARG A 264 10.08 21.97 8.25
C ARG A 264 8.59 22.09 7.91
N ARG A 265 8.24 22.80 6.83
CA ARG A 265 6.87 22.91 6.31
C ARG A 265 6.38 21.63 5.63
N PHE A 266 7.29 20.70 5.34
CA PHE A 266 6.97 19.44 4.68
C PHE A 266 6.91 18.30 5.69
N TYR A 267 5.95 17.41 5.47
CA TYR A 267 6.00 16.07 6.01
C TYR A 267 7.04 15.26 5.24
N PHE A 268 7.69 14.34 5.93
CA PHE A 268 8.52 13.35 5.26
C PHE A 268 8.26 11.94 5.78
N PHE A 269 8.58 10.98 4.93
CA PHE A 269 8.54 9.57 5.25
C PHE A 269 9.66 8.85 4.51
N THR A 270 9.97 7.64 4.98
CA THR A 270 10.93 6.76 4.33
C THR A 270 10.21 5.60 3.68
N SER A 271 10.59 5.30 2.44
CA SER A 271 10.19 4.10 1.73
C SER A 271 11.46 3.37 1.34
N LEU A 272 11.77 2.26 2.01
CA LEU A 272 13.09 1.63 1.97
C LEU A 272 14.17 2.69 2.30
N TRP A 273 15.16 2.86 1.43
CA TRP A 273 16.26 3.82 1.61
C TRP A 273 15.95 5.22 1.09
N THR A 274 14.75 5.48 0.58
CA THR A 274 14.39 6.77 -0.01
C THR A 274 13.67 7.66 1.01
N LEU A 275 14.20 8.86 1.24
CA LEU A 275 13.55 9.93 2.02
C LEU A 275 12.65 10.75 1.09
N LYS A 276 11.35 10.84 1.38
CA LYS A 276 10.34 11.49 0.52
C LYS A 276 9.67 12.62 1.26
N PHE A 277 9.35 13.72 0.55
CA PHE A 277 8.72 14.91 1.12
C PHE A 277 7.33 15.13 0.53
N SER A 278 6.38 15.59 1.34
CA SER A 278 5.03 15.93 0.92
C SER A 278 4.46 17.06 1.78
N ARG A 279 3.59 17.90 1.21
CA ARG A 279 2.76 18.84 1.99
C ARG A 279 1.51 18.18 2.57
N CYS A 280 1.25 16.93 2.19
CA CYS A 280 0.10 16.16 2.61
C CYS A 280 0.57 15.02 3.54
N PRO A 281 0.07 14.93 4.77
CA PRO A 281 0.45 13.86 5.69
C PRO A 281 -0.23 12.52 5.34
N ASP A 282 -1.02 12.45 4.27
CA ASP A 282 -2.00 11.38 4.03
C ASP A 282 -1.49 10.29 3.09
N TYR A 283 -0.26 10.44 2.61
CA TYR A 283 0.32 9.61 1.55
C TYR A 283 1.03 8.37 2.10
N SER A 284 0.57 7.18 1.68
CA SER A 284 1.18 5.92 2.09
C SER A 284 1.41 4.91 0.95
N SER A 285 1.15 5.23 -0.32
CA SER A 285 1.31 4.23 -1.41
C SER A 285 1.78 4.80 -2.75
N SER A 286 1.24 5.92 -3.23
CA SER A 286 1.76 6.57 -4.44
C SER A 286 2.78 7.64 -4.05
N THR A 287 4.01 7.46 -4.48
CA THR A 287 5.10 8.39 -4.19
C THR A 287 5.61 9.11 -5.42
N THR A 288 4.99 8.84 -6.56
CA THR A 288 5.37 9.36 -7.87
C THR A 288 5.18 10.88 -7.85
N GLY A 289 6.20 11.62 -8.25
CA GLY A 289 6.24 13.08 -8.31
C GLY A 289 6.58 13.78 -7.00
N LEU A 290 6.72 13.05 -5.89
CA LEU A 290 7.17 13.65 -4.63
C LEU A 290 8.66 13.94 -4.69
N PRO A 291 9.13 15.09 -4.15
CA PRO A 291 10.55 15.28 -3.91
C PRO A 291 11.11 14.14 -3.08
N PHE A 292 12.26 13.61 -3.49
CA PHE A 292 12.88 12.50 -2.79
C PHE A 292 14.40 12.58 -2.80
N ILE A 293 15.01 11.95 -1.80
CA ILE A 293 16.46 11.87 -1.63
C ILE A 293 16.84 10.42 -1.37
N ILE A 294 17.82 9.91 -2.11
CA ILE A 294 18.35 8.55 -1.98
C ILE A 294 19.84 8.64 -1.59
N PRO A 295 20.30 7.87 -0.60
CA PRO A 295 21.71 7.79 -0.28
C PRO A 295 22.42 6.96 -1.35
N HIS A 296 23.58 7.43 -1.79
CA HIS A 296 24.44 6.66 -2.69
C HIS A 296 25.12 5.54 -1.89
N LEU A 297 24.56 4.34 -1.93
CA LEU A 297 25.15 3.19 -1.27
C LEU A 297 26.32 2.69 -2.11
N GLU A 298 27.55 3.11 -1.80
CA GLU A 298 28.73 2.58 -2.48
C GLU A 298 28.81 1.07 -2.24
N THR A 299 28.72 0.25 -3.29
CA THR A 299 28.90 -1.20 -3.21
C THR A 299 30.39 -1.56 -3.25
N GLY A 300 31.14 -1.23 -2.20
CA GLY A 300 32.45 -1.82 -1.98
C GLY A 300 32.38 -3.34 -1.70
N PRO A 301 33.45 -4.10 -1.97
CA PRO A 301 33.55 -5.49 -1.53
C PRO A 301 33.79 -5.54 -0.02
N GLY A 302 32.89 -6.16 0.76
CA GLY A 302 33.26 -6.75 2.06
C GLY A 302 32.67 -6.22 3.37
N SER A 303 31.67 -5.32 3.43
CA SER A 303 30.93 -5.10 4.68
C SER A 303 29.52 -4.53 4.45
N GLU A 304 28.50 -5.28 4.89
CA GLU A 304 27.08 -4.92 4.78
C GLU A 304 26.60 -3.92 5.84
N SER A 305 27.44 -3.53 6.82
CA SER A 305 26.93 -2.94 8.07
C SER A 305 27.48 -1.56 8.48
N SER A 306 28.19 -0.83 7.61
CA SER A 306 28.74 0.49 8.03
C SER A 306 28.89 1.58 6.96
N ARG A 307 28.13 1.51 5.85
CA ARG A 307 28.24 2.53 4.80
C ARG A 307 27.34 3.72 5.08
N VAL A 308 27.84 4.64 5.90
CA VAL A 308 27.33 6.02 5.91
C VAL A 308 27.62 6.59 4.53
N SER A 309 26.58 6.74 3.72
CA SER A 309 26.74 7.37 2.42
C SER A 309 27.16 8.82 2.59
N ARG A 310 28.23 9.23 1.89
CA ARG A 310 28.66 10.63 1.83
C ARG A 310 28.04 11.39 0.66
N ARG A 311 27.26 10.71 -0.20
CA ARG A 311 26.67 11.29 -1.40
C ARG A 311 25.19 10.97 -1.44
N PHE A 312 24.40 11.91 -1.88
CA PHE A 312 22.95 11.83 -1.95
C PHE A 312 22.53 12.27 -3.34
N ILE A 313 21.51 11.60 -3.87
CA ILE A 313 20.82 12.01 -5.10
C ILE A 313 19.47 12.56 -4.66
N ALA A 314 19.25 13.84 -4.90
CA ALA A 314 18.00 14.54 -4.63
C ALA A 314 17.27 14.82 -5.94
N HIS A 315 16.00 14.42 -6.00
CA HIS A 315 15.09 14.69 -7.10
C HIS A 315 13.94 15.55 -6.59
N CYS A 316 13.67 16.68 -7.25
CA CYS A 316 12.57 17.57 -6.89
C CYS A 316 11.92 18.10 -8.18
N GLY A 317 10.78 17.54 -8.56
CA GLY A 317 10.14 17.82 -9.85
C GLY A 317 11.06 17.42 -11.02
N GLY A 318 11.25 18.31 -11.99
CA GLY A 318 12.16 18.10 -13.13
C GLY A 318 13.65 18.31 -12.84
N ARG A 319 14.05 18.49 -11.58
CA ARG A 319 15.43 18.85 -11.19
C ARG A 319 16.07 17.73 -10.39
N THR A 320 17.35 17.48 -10.68
CA THR A 320 18.17 16.47 -9.98
C THR A 320 19.47 17.11 -9.53
N TYR A 321 19.90 16.80 -8.31
CA TYR A 321 21.21 17.16 -7.81
C TYR A 321 21.86 15.95 -7.13
N GLU A 322 23.15 15.74 -7.41
CA GLU A 322 23.95 14.74 -6.73
C GLU A 322 25.14 15.41 -6.06
N GLY A 323 25.32 15.15 -4.76
CA GLY A 323 26.41 15.75 -3.99
C GLY A 323 26.41 15.29 -2.54
N ASP A 324 27.15 15.99 -1.69
CA ASP A 324 27.16 15.74 -0.24
C ASP A 324 25.87 16.23 0.45
N ALA A 325 25.73 15.95 1.75
CA ALA A 325 24.56 16.37 2.52
C ALA A 325 24.34 17.89 2.50
N ALA A 326 25.42 18.68 2.54
CA ALA A 326 25.34 20.14 2.51
C ALA A 326 24.86 20.68 1.15
N GLY A 327 25.36 20.11 0.06
CA GLY A 327 24.95 20.41 -1.30
C GLY A 327 23.49 20.05 -1.55
N VAL A 328 23.07 18.86 -1.13
CA VAL A 328 21.66 18.45 -1.22
C VAL A 328 20.76 19.36 -0.41
N CYS A 329 21.14 19.74 0.82
CA CYS A 329 20.32 20.67 1.62
C CYS A 329 20.14 22.03 0.92
N ARG A 330 21.20 22.61 0.36
CA ARG A 330 21.10 23.87 -0.41
C ARG A 330 20.21 23.72 -1.65
N PHE A 331 20.32 22.59 -2.34
CA PHE A 331 19.47 22.29 -3.49
C PHE A 331 18.00 22.19 -3.09
N VAL A 332 17.69 21.43 -2.03
CA VAL A 332 16.33 21.25 -1.52
C VAL A 332 15.75 22.57 -1.03
N GLU A 333 16.51 23.37 -0.27
CA GLU A 333 16.11 24.69 0.19
C GLU A 333 15.75 25.60 -0.99
N TRP A 334 16.64 25.70 -1.98
CA TRP A 334 16.41 26.49 -3.19
C TRP A 334 15.14 26.05 -3.94
N VAL A 335 14.89 24.74 -4.06
CA VAL A 335 13.66 24.26 -4.69
C VAL A 335 12.44 24.61 -3.83
N PHE A 336 12.47 24.33 -2.53
CA PHE A 336 11.32 24.55 -1.65
C PHE A 336 10.96 26.03 -1.51
N ASP A 337 11.94 26.93 -1.59
CA ASP A 337 11.74 28.38 -1.59
C ASP A 337 11.27 28.93 -2.94
N ALA A 338 11.66 28.31 -4.05
CA ALA A 338 11.15 28.69 -5.38
C ALA A 338 9.71 28.21 -5.60
N GLU A 339 9.31 27.15 -4.92
CA GLU A 339 8.06 26.42 -5.11
C GLU A 339 7.07 26.70 -3.96
N VAL A 340 7.06 27.95 -3.44
CA VAL A 340 6.23 28.35 -2.28
C VAL A 340 4.76 28.01 -2.49
N ASP A 341 4.24 28.18 -3.70
CA ASP A 341 2.84 27.95 -4.06
C ASP A 341 2.59 26.70 -4.90
N SER A 342 3.64 25.99 -5.37
CA SER A 342 3.38 24.73 -6.06
C SER A 342 2.99 23.67 -5.04
N LEU A 343 1.82 23.10 -5.29
CA LEU A 343 1.33 22.01 -4.49
C LEU A 343 2.27 20.82 -4.78
N PHE A 344 3.29 20.62 -3.95
CA PHE A 344 3.79 19.27 -3.66
C PHE A 344 2.72 18.47 -2.90
N ASP A 345 1.46 18.63 -3.30
CA ASP A 345 0.39 17.68 -3.08
C ASP A 345 0.69 16.59 -4.09
N GLY A 346 1.23 15.49 -3.60
CA GLY A 346 1.52 14.30 -4.41
C GLY A 346 0.33 14.05 -5.33
N ASN A 347 0.54 14.03 -6.62
CA ASN A 347 1.12 12.90 -7.33
C ASN A 347 1.55 13.42 -8.73
N LEU A 348 2.54 12.80 -9.38
CA LEU A 348 2.85 13.09 -10.79
C LEU A 348 1.61 12.91 -11.69
N GLU A 349 0.66 12.12 -11.20
CA GLU A 349 -0.66 11.88 -11.79
C GLU A 349 -1.51 13.16 -11.89
N ASP A 350 -1.42 14.15 -11.00
CA ASP A 350 -2.25 15.36 -11.04
C ASP A 350 -1.73 16.33 -12.09
N ALA A 351 -0.40 16.51 -12.13
CA ALA A 351 0.25 17.22 -13.22
C ALA A 351 -0.03 16.52 -14.57
N LEU A 352 0.09 15.19 -14.62
CA LEU A 352 -0.24 14.40 -15.80
C LEU A 352 -1.73 14.53 -16.18
N MET A 353 -2.64 14.59 -15.21
CA MET A 353 -4.09 14.75 -15.44
C MET A 353 -4.36 16.07 -16.14
N GLU A 354 -3.81 17.17 -15.62
CA GLU A 354 -3.97 18.50 -16.22
C GLU A 354 -3.36 18.57 -17.62
N ASP A 355 -2.17 18.00 -17.82
CA ASP A 355 -1.51 17.99 -19.12
C ASP A 355 -2.28 17.12 -20.14
N VAL A 356 -2.76 15.95 -19.71
CA VAL A 356 -3.58 15.05 -20.54
C VAL A 356 -4.92 15.69 -20.89
N ASP A 357 -5.62 16.29 -19.93
CA ASP A 357 -6.89 16.98 -20.19
C ASP A 357 -6.71 18.16 -21.15
N ARG A 358 -5.64 18.94 -20.96
CA ARG A 358 -5.30 20.05 -21.86
C ARG A 358 -5.02 19.55 -23.28
N ALA A 359 -4.25 18.47 -23.43
CA ALA A 359 -3.91 17.91 -24.72
C ALA A 359 -5.10 17.20 -25.41
N LEU A 360 -5.94 16.50 -24.66
CA LEU A 360 -7.21 15.95 -25.14
C LEU A 360 -8.10 17.08 -25.65
N ALA A 361 -8.29 18.15 -24.88
CA ALA A 361 -9.08 19.30 -25.28
C ALA A 361 -8.53 19.98 -26.54
N ALA A 362 -7.20 20.18 -26.63
CA ALA A 362 -6.54 20.75 -27.81
C ALA A 362 -6.71 19.89 -29.07
N SER A 363 -6.86 18.57 -28.92
CA SER A 363 -7.13 17.64 -30.02
C SER A 363 -8.60 17.54 -30.45
N GLY A 364 -9.49 18.32 -29.82
CA GLY A 364 -10.95 18.26 -30.04
C GLY A 364 -11.65 17.07 -29.39
N SER A 365 -10.96 16.36 -28.48
CA SER A 365 -11.49 15.19 -27.77
C SER A 365 -12.49 15.58 -26.67
N SER A 366 -13.53 14.76 -26.55
CA SER A 366 -14.51 14.78 -25.45
C SER A 366 -14.08 13.96 -24.23
N LEU A 367 -13.01 13.17 -24.37
CA LEU A 367 -12.45 12.38 -23.28
C LEU A 367 -11.96 13.29 -22.15
N ARG A 368 -12.14 12.84 -20.92
CA ARG A 368 -11.64 13.52 -19.73
C ARG A 368 -10.96 12.52 -18.82
N CYS A 369 -9.82 12.94 -18.31
CA CYS A 369 -9.11 12.25 -17.27
C CYS A 369 -9.88 12.39 -15.95
N ARG A 370 -9.93 11.30 -15.18
CA ARG A 370 -10.58 11.27 -13.87
C ARG A 370 -9.69 10.53 -12.89
N ARG A 371 -9.74 10.94 -11.63
CA ARG A 371 -9.17 10.13 -10.56
C ARG A 371 -10.03 8.89 -10.36
N HIS A 372 -9.44 7.73 -10.55
CA HIS A 372 -10.01 6.47 -10.13
C HIS A 372 -9.41 6.07 -8.78
N ARG A 373 -10.27 5.65 -7.86
CA ARG A 373 -9.86 5.19 -6.53
C ARG A 373 -10.33 3.76 -6.36
N ASP A 374 -9.42 2.82 -6.62
CA ASP A 374 -9.62 1.40 -6.30
C ASP A 374 -8.81 1.05 -5.05
N GLY A 375 -9.48 1.19 -3.91
CA GLY A 375 -8.89 0.92 -2.61
C GLY A 375 -7.65 1.74 -2.29
N ARG A 376 -6.51 1.06 -2.06
CA ARG A 376 -5.19 1.67 -1.78
C ARG A 376 -4.50 2.30 -2.99
N VAL A 377 -4.97 2.04 -4.20
CA VAL A 377 -4.35 2.54 -5.42
C VAL A 377 -5.22 3.64 -6.01
N SER A 378 -4.77 4.88 -5.84
CA SER A 378 -5.22 5.97 -6.71
C SER A 378 -4.51 5.86 -8.05
N GLY A 379 -5.21 6.17 -9.12
CA GLY A 379 -4.62 6.36 -10.44
C GLY A 379 -5.49 7.29 -11.26
N LEU A 380 -4.99 7.62 -12.44
CA LEU A 380 -5.79 8.31 -13.45
C LEU A 380 -6.47 7.28 -14.35
N VAL A 381 -7.71 7.54 -14.72
CA VAL A 381 -8.39 6.80 -15.78
C VAL A 381 -8.98 7.74 -16.81
N VAL A 382 -9.06 7.25 -18.04
CA VAL A 382 -9.84 7.85 -19.12
C VAL A 382 -10.82 6.78 -19.59
N GLU A 383 -12.10 7.13 -19.65
CA GLU A 383 -13.19 6.18 -19.94
C GLU A 383 -14.03 6.67 -21.13
N HIS A 384 -14.40 5.76 -22.02
CA HIS A 384 -15.35 6.02 -23.12
C HIS A 384 -15.99 4.73 -23.60
N GLY A 385 -17.29 4.74 -23.90
CA GLY A 385 -17.96 3.61 -24.54
C GLY A 385 -17.80 2.26 -23.82
N GLY A 386 -17.67 2.26 -22.48
CA GLY A 386 -17.46 1.04 -21.68
C GLY A 386 -16.00 0.54 -21.64
N ARG A 387 -15.06 1.28 -22.22
CA ARG A 387 -13.63 1.00 -22.19
C ARG A 387 -12.93 1.91 -21.19
N THR A 388 -11.88 1.39 -20.55
CA THR A 388 -11.11 2.13 -19.54
C THR A 388 -9.62 2.03 -19.84
N CYS A 389 -8.96 3.19 -19.88
CA CYS A 389 -7.50 3.31 -19.92
C CYS A 389 -7.02 3.84 -18.58
N ARG A 390 -6.26 3.05 -17.83
CA ARG A 390 -5.59 3.52 -16.60
C ARG A 390 -4.23 4.09 -16.97
N LEU A 391 -3.98 5.34 -16.59
CA LEU A 391 -2.69 6.00 -16.77
C LEU A 391 -1.90 5.91 -15.46
N THR A 392 -0.66 5.46 -15.56
CA THR A 392 0.30 5.59 -14.47
C THR A 392 1.53 6.32 -14.98
N ALA A 393 1.95 7.32 -14.23
CA ALA A 393 3.25 7.94 -14.43
C ALA A 393 4.37 6.97 -14.02
N ASP A 394 5.29 6.66 -14.92
CA ASP A 394 6.50 5.87 -14.66
C ASP A 394 7.68 6.85 -14.52
N GLU A 395 8.42 6.78 -13.42
CA GLU A 395 9.67 7.53 -13.23
C GLU A 395 10.86 6.59 -13.49
N PRO A 396 11.59 6.73 -14.61
CA PRO A 396 13.00 6.41 -14.60
C PRO A 396 13.83 7.67 -14.30
N PRO A 397 15.03 7.53 -13.69
CA PRO A 397 15.93 8.65 -13.54
C PRO A 397 16.34 9.18 -14.93
N GLY A 398 15.94 10.43 -15.22
CA GLY A 398 16.46 11.20 -16.36
C GLY A 398 15.61 11.29 -17.64
N VAL A 399 14.31 10.94 -17.64
CA VAL A 399 13.48 11.04 -18.86
C VAL A 399 12.12 11.68 -18.59
N THR A 400 11.65 12.43 -19.60
CA THR A 400 10.30 12.94 -19.87
C THR A 400 9.18 12.05 -19.33
N LEU A 401 8.11 12.69 -18.84
CA LEU A 401 6.93 12.08 -18.23
C LEU A 401 6.42 10.88 -19.06
N GLY A 402 6.78 9.67 -18.63
CA GLY A 402 6.36 8.45 -19.29
C GLY A 402 5.00 8.02 -18.78
N ALA A 403 4.01 7.89 -19.66
CA ALA A 403 2.71 7.31 -19.29
C ALA A 403 2.72 5.83 -19.65
N VAL A 404 2.42 4.96 -18.67
CA VAL A 404 2.03 3.58 -18.94
C VAL A 404 0.51 3.55 -19.00
N VAL A 405 -0.04 3.05 -20.10
CA VAL A 405 -1.49 2.86 -20.23
C VAL A 405 -1.81 1.38 -20.10
N HIS A 406 -2.74 1.06 -19.21
CA HIS A 406 -3.36 -0.25 -19.12
C HIS A 406 -4.77 -0.17 -19.70
N TYR A 407 -5.03 -0.90 -20.78
CA TYR A 407 -6.33 -0.94 -21.47
C TYR A 407 -7.16 -2.12 -20.97
N TYR A 408 -8.43 -1.85 -20.66
CA TYR A 408 -9.40 -2.84 -20.19
C TYR A 408 -10.69 -2.79 -21.00
N GLU A 409 -11.23 -3.96 -21.34
CA GLU A 409 -12.58 -4.13 -21.87
C GLU A 409 -13.53 -4.46 -20.71
N GLY A 410 -14.34 -3.49 -20.28
CA GLY A 410 -15.20 -3.61 -19.11
C GLY A 410 -14.61 -3.00 -17.82
N PRO A 411 -15.19 -3.33 -16.65
CA PRO A 411 -14.67 -2.87 -15.36
C PRO A 411 -13.21 -3.30 -15.13
N LEU A 412 -12.43 -2.49 -14.41
CA LEU A 412 -10.96 -2.64 -14.19
C LEU A 412 -10.49 -4.02 -13.66
N ALA A 413 -11.40 -4.91 -13.28
CA ALA A 413 -11.11 -6.23 -12.73
C ALA A 413 -11.13 -7.39 -13.76
N GLU A 414 -11.61 -7.20 -15.00
CA GLU A 414 -12.02 -8.33 -15.86
C GLU A 414 -11.32 -8.47 -17.23
N GLY A 415 -10.20 -7.79 -17.48
CA GLY A 415 -9.43 -8.08 -18.70
C GLY A 415 -8.41 -7.02 -19.06
N HIS A 416 -7.13 -7.27 -18.75
CA HIS A 416 -6.04 -6.42 -19.18
C HIS A 416 -5.64 -6.80 -20.61
N VAL A 417 -5.90 -5.92 -21.58
CA VAL A 417 -5.73 -6.20 -23.01
C VAL A 417 -4.38 -5.73 -23.55
N ALA A 418 -3.89 -4.57 -23.11
CA ALA A 418 -2.63 -4.01 -23.60
C ALA A 418 -1.93 -3.14 -22.54
N ARG A 419 -0.59 -3.09 -22.63
CA ARG A 419 0.28 -2.18 -21.88
C ARG A 419 1.28 -1.51 -22.82
N GLU A 420 1.27 -0.19 -22.89
CA GLU A 420 2.23 0.58 -23.68
C GLU A 420 2.83 1.72 -22.87
N ARG A 421 4.04 2.15 -23.25
CA ARG A 421 4.78 3.27 -22.64
C ARG A 421 4.92 4.39 -23.65
N PHE A 422 4.45 5.58 -23.26
CA PHE A 422 4.58 6.80 -24.03
C PHE A 422 5.71 7.65 -23.47
N ARG A 423 6.39 8.43 -24.32
CA ARG A 423 7.47 9.33 -23.89
C ARG A 423 6.98 10.72 -23.49
N ASP A 424 5.79 11.09 -23.95
CA ASP A 424 5.18 12.39 -23.71
C ASP A 424 3.65 12.33 -23.89
N VAL A 425 2.96 13.38 -23.45
CA VAL A 425 1.50 13.50 -23.55
C VAL A 425 1.03 13.60 -25.01
N ALA A 426 1.86 14.18 -25.90
CA ALA A 426 1.51 14.36 -27.31
C ALA A 426 1.38 13.03 -28.06
N SER A 427 2.23 12.05 -27.75
CA SER A 427 2.15 10.67 -28.29
C SER A 427 1.09 9.82 -27.59
N LEU A 428 0.79 10.10 -26.32
CA LEU A 428 -0.25 9.42 -25.54
C LEU A 428 -1.68 9.69 -26.06
N VAL A 429 -2.00 10.95 -26.39
CA VAL A 429 -3.38 11.37 -26.72
C VAL A 429 -3.98 10.64 -27.93
N PRO A 430 -3.28 10.49 -29.08
CA PRO A 430 -3.79 9.72 -30.20
C PRO A 430 -4.10 8.26 -29.84
N ALA A 431 -3.22 7.61 -29.06
CA ALA A 431 -3.41 6.24 -28.64
C ALA A 431 -4.62 6.08 -27.70
N LEU A 432 -4.82 7.01 -26.76
CA LEU A 432 -6.01 7.02 -25.90
C LEU A 432 -7.31 7.10 -26.71
N ARG A 433 -7.36 7.97 -27.72
CA ARG A 433 -8.54 8.13 -28.58
C ARG A 433 -8.82 6.88 -29.40
N ASP A 434 -7.79 6.28 -29.98
CA ASP A 434 -7.89 5.05 -30.75
C ASP A 434 -8.39 3.88 -29.90
N TRP A 435 -7.74 3.63 -28.76
CA TRP A 435 -8.15 2.54 -27.85
C TRP A 435 -9.54 2.73 -27.28
N LEU A 436 -9.91 3.96 -26.92
CA LEU A 436 -11.23 4.27 -26.38
C LEU A 436 -12.31 4.40 -27.47
N GLY A 437 -11.94 4.30 -28.76
CA GLY A 437 -12.88 4.30 -29.88
C GLY A 437 -13.52 5.66 -30.16
N GLU A 438 -12.85 6.76 -29.79
CA GLU A 438 -13.35 8.10 -30.07
C GLU A 438 -13.02 8.52 -31.51
N ALA A 439 -14.05 8.59 -32.36
CA ALA A 439 -13.90 9.03 -33.74
C ALA A 439 -13.33 10.46 -33.83
N PRO A 440 -12.53 10.78 -34.86
CA PRO A 440 -12.14 12.15 -35.14
C PRO A 440 -13.40 13.00 -35.35
N ARG A 441 -13.55 14.10 -34.60
CA ARG A 441 -14.51 15.14 -34.96
C ARG A 441 -14.01 15.76 -36.26
N SER A 442 -14.84 15.70 -37.30
CA SER A 442 -14.57 16.27 -38.63
C SER A 442 -14.67 17.79 -38.61
#